data_AF-A0AAW1N3Z7-F1
#
_entry.id   AF-A0AAW1N3Z7-F1
#
_cell.length_a   1.000
_cell.length_b   1.000
_cell.length_c   1.000
_cell.angle_alpha   90.00
_cell.angle_beta   90.00
_cell.angle_gamma   90.00
#
_symmetry.space_group_name_H-M   'P 1'
#
loop_
_entity.id
_entity.type
_entity.pdbx_description
1 polymer ?
#
loop_
_entity_poly.entity_id
_entity_poly.type
_entity_poly.pdbx_seq_one_letter_code
_entity_poly.pdbx_strand_id
1 'polypeptide(L)'
;MVHKYQRKTNQQMWDKEQMDAALRAVKEGAKINAAARAHNVPVATLFRRLKKPIKEGAMKGLGRFRPVFTSNQENIEIMFTDKQPIHTAFKIAITFLTLLCHGGQSEI
;
A
#
# COMPACT_ATOMS: atom_id res chain seq x y z
N MET A 1 -5.92 5.47 16.80
CA MET A 1 -6.51 4.12 16.66
C MET A 1 -7.61 4.14 15.60
N VAL A 2 -7.33 3.63 14.40
CA VAL A 2 -8.30 3.54 13.30
C VAL A 2 -9.33 2.44 13.64
N HIS A 3 -10.61 2.78 13.63
CA HIS A 3 -11.68 1.83 13.94
C HIS A 3 -11.81 0.76 12.83
N LYS A 4 -12.30 -0.45 13.16
CA LYS A 4 -12.54 -1.63 12.27
C LYS A 4 -13.59 -1.36 11.16
N TYR A 5 -13.46 -0.29 10.39
CA TYR A 5 -14.33 -0.03 9.26
C TYR A 5 -13.97 -0.94 8.09
N GLN A 6 -14.80 -1.95 7.84
CA GLN A 6 -14.76 -2.75 6.62
C GLN A 6 -15.63 -2.08 5.55
N ARG A 7 -15.09 -1.89 4.36
CA ARG A 7 -15.77 -1.13 3.30
C ARG A 7 -16.95 -1.93 2.76
N LYS A 8 -18.14 -1.31 2.73
CA LYS A 8 -19.38 -1.97 2.27
C LYS A 8 -19.45 -2.23 0.76
N THR A 9 -18.61 -1.57 -0.05
CA THR A 9 -18.70 -1.61 -1.52
C THR A 9 -17.37 -1.94 -2.16
N ASN A 10 -17.39 -2.95 -3.02
CA ASN A 10 -16.28 -3.29 -3.91
C ASN A 10 -16.47 -2.58 -5.25
N GLN A 11 -16.50 -1.24 -5.22
CA GLN A 11 -16.53 -0.44 -6.45
C GLN A 11 -15.43 -0.91 -7.42
N GLN A 12 -15.79 -1.15 -8.68
CA GLN A 12 -14.94 -1.79 -9.72
C GLN A 12 -14.66 -3.28 -9.48
N MET A 13 -15.71 -4.11 -9.40
CA MET A 13 -15.60 -5.57 -9.54
C MET A 13 -15.34 -6.03 -10.99
N TRP A 14 -14.44 -5.37 -11.69
CA TRP A 14 -13.94 -5.87 -12.96
C TRP A 14 -12.44 -6.04 -12.84
N ASP A 15 -11.94 -7.14 -13.40
CA ASP A 15 -10.53 -7.40 -13.36
C ASP A 15 -9.78 -6.45 -14.31
N LYS A 16 -8.52 -6.14 -13.96
CA LYS A 16 -7.69 -5.25 -14.76
C LYS A 16 -7.49 -5.83 -16.17
N GLU A 17 -7.28 -7.14 -16.28
CA GLU A 17 -7.03 -7.80 -17.56
C GLU A 17 -8.25 -7.70 -18.48
N GLN A 18 -9.45 -7.85 -17.93
CA GLN A 18 -10.71 -7.70 -18.66
C GLN A 18 -10.88 -6.28 -19.24
N MET A 19 -10.54 -5.25 -18.45
CA MET A 19 -10.60 -3.87 -18.92
C MET A 19 -9.55 -3.60 -20.01
N ASP A 20 -8.33 -4.12 -19.84
CA ASP A 20 -7.25 -3.96 -20.81
C ASP A 20 -7.57 -4.67 -22.14
N ALA A 21 -8.19 -5.86 -22.08
CA ALA A 21 -8.69 -6.57 -23.25
C ALA A 21 -9.81 -5.80 -23.96
N ALA A 22 -10.77 -5.26 -23.21
CA ALA A 22 -11.85 -4.44 -23.78
C ALA A 22 -11.33 -3.17 -24.46
N LEU A 23 -10.32 -2.51 -23.88
CA LEU A 23 -9.68 -1.35 -24.48
C LEU A 23 -8.97 -1.71 -25.79
N ARG A 24 -8.33 -2.89 -25.86
CA ARG A 24 -7.68 -3.38 -27.08
C ARG A 24 -8.70 -3.65 -28.18
N ALA A 25 -9.79 -4.36 -27.87
CA ALA A 25 -10.86 -4.63 -28.84
C ALA A 25 -11.46 -3.35 -29.43
N VAL A 26 -11.65 -2.30 -28.62
CA VAL A 26 -12.13 -1.00 -29.13
C VAL A 26 -11.10 -0.33 -30.04
N LYS A 27 -9.80 -0.43 -29.74
CA LYS A 27 -8.72 0.10 -30.61
C LYS A 27 -8.66 -0.63 -31.95
N GLU A 28 -8.97 -1.92 -31.97
CA GLU A 28 -9.06 -2.76 -33.18
C GLU A 28 -10.31 -2.46 -34.03
N GLY A 29 -11.22 -1.59 -33.55
CA GLY A 29 -12.41 -1.14 -34.28
C GLY A 29 -13.74 -1.70 -33.78
N ALA A 30 -13.75 -2.45 -32.67
CA ALA A 30 -15.00 -2.94 -32.09
C ALA A 30 -15.83 -1.79 -31.48
N LYS A 31 -17.17 -1.89 -31.59
CA LYS A 31 -18.09 -0.96 -30.93
C LYS A 31 -17.94 -1.06 -29.41
N ILE A 32 -17.94 0.08 -28.72
CA ILE A 32 -17.75 0.16 -27.25
C ILE A 32 -18.75 -0.73 -26.50
N ASN A 33 -20.03 -0.72 -26.90
CA ASN A 33 -21.06 -1.56 -26.27
C ASN A 33 -20.81 -3.06 -26.47
N ALA A 34 -20.28 -3.44 -27.64
CA ALA A 34 -19.97 -4.84 -27.95
C ALA A 34 -18.76 -5.31 -27.15
N ALA A 35 -17.67 -4.53 -27.14
CA ALA A 35 -16.47 -4.83 -26.35
C ALA A 35 -16.78 -4.90 -24.84
N ALA A 36 -17.60 -3.98 -24.34
CA ALA A 36 -18.02 -3.97 -22.94
C ALA A 36 -18.77 -5.24 -22.53
N ARG A 37 -19.71 -5.70 -23.37
CA ARG A 37 -20.45 -6.94 -23.16
C ARG A 37 -19.56 -8.18 -23.26
N ALA A 38 -18.66 -8.22 -24.25
CA ALA A 38 -17.76 -9.35 -24.47
C ALA A 38 -16.81 -9.59 -23.29
N HIS A 39 -16.34 -8.52 -22.65
CA HIS A 39 -15.40 -8.61 -21.52
C HIS A 39 -16.04 -8.38 -20.14
N ASN A 40 -17.38 -8.37 -20.07
CA ASN A 40 -18.15 -8.16 -18.84
C ASN A 40 -17.75 -6.89 -18.06
N VAL A 41 -17.42 -5.81 -18.76
CA VAL A 41 -17.05 -4.52 -18.16
C VAL A 41 -18.17 -3.48 -18.34
N PRO A 42 -18.41 -2.57 -17.38
CA PRO A 42 -19.44 -1.54 -17.54
C PRO A 42 -19.11 -0.56 -18.66
N VAL A 43 -20.06 -0.35 -19.58
CA VAL A 43 -19.93 0.54 -20.76
C VAL A 43 -19.44 1.93 -20.38
N ALA A 44 -20.08 2.58 -19.40
CA ALA A 44 -19.72 3.92 -18.97
C ALA A 44 -18.29 3.98 -18.40
N THR A 45 -17.84 2.90 -17.77
CA THR A 45 -16.46 2.81 -17.26
C THR A 45 -15.47 2.67 -18.41
N LEU A 46 -15.73 1.78 -19.37
CA LEU A 46 -14.90 1.61 -20.56
C LEU A 46 -14.76 2.93 -21.34
N PHE A 47 -15.88 3.62 -21.58
CA PHE A 47 -15.89 4.94 -22.23
C PHE A 47 -15.03 5.98 -21.48
N ARG A 48 -15.17 6.05 -20.15
CA ARG A 48 -14.36 6.96 -19.34
C ARG A 48 -12.86 6.64 -19.44
N ARG A 49 -12.49 5.37 -19.51
CA ARG A 49 -11.09 4.92 -19.64
C ARG A 49 -10.51 5.21 -21.03
N LEU A 50 -11.33 5.13 -22.08
CA LEU A 50 -10.94 5.55 -23.43
C LEU A 50 -10.64 7.05 -23.48
N LYS A 51 -11.49 7.88 -22.87
CA LYS A 51 -11.29 9.35 -22.83
C LYS A 51 -10.15 9.78 -21.91
N LYS A 52 -9.97 9.08 -20.79
CA LYS A 52 -8.95 9.35 -19.76
C LYS A 52 -8.24 8.04 -19.39
N PRO A 53 -7.19 7.65 -20.14
CA PRO A 53 -6.41 6.47 -19.81
C PRO A 53 -5.76 6.62 -18.44
N ILE A 54 -5.68 5.51 -17.70
CA ILE A 54 -4.92 5.47 -16.44
C ILE A 54 -3.45 5.40 -16.83
N LYS A 55 -2.61 6.28 -16.27
CA LYS A 55 -1.15 6.15 -16.41
C LYS A 55 -0.69 4.92 -15.63
N GLU A 56 0.21 4.13 -16.22
CA GLU A 56 0.82 3.00 -15.51
C GLU A 56 1.44 3.48 -14.18
N GLY A 57 1.22 2.73 -13.10
CA GLY A 57 1.66 3.11 -11.75
C GLY A 57 0.75 4.10 -11.01
N ALA A 58 -0.31 4.66 -11.63
CA ALA A 58 -1.28 5.47 -10.90
C ALA A 58 -2.14 4.59 -9.98
N MET A 59 -1.82 4.58 -8.69
CA MET A 59 -2.65 3.92 -7.68
C MET A 59 -4.09 4.48 -7.72
N LYS A 60 -5.08 3.60 -7.51
CA LYS A 60 -6.49 3.99 -7.47
C LYS A 60 -6.69 5.00 -6.34
N GLY A 61 -6.90 6.27 -6.67
CA GLY A 61 -7.13 7.30 -5.66
C GLY A 61 -8.42 7.01 -4.88
N LEU A 62 -8.31 6.73 -3.59
CA LEU A 62 -9.45 6.56 -2.68
C LEU A 62 -10.06 7.93 -2.33
N GLY A 63 -10.55 8.67 -3.34
CA GLY A 63 -11.19 9.97 -3.16
C GLY A 63 -10.33 10.94 -2.34
N ARG A 64 -10.76 11.24 -1.12
CA ARG A 64 -10.08 12.10 -0.15
C ARG A 64 -8.83 11.48 0.48
N PHE A 65 -8.72 10.16 0.53
CA PHE A 65 -7.57 9.45 1.10
C PHE A 65 -6.40 9.43 0.12
N ARG A 66 -5.81 10.60 -0.11
CA ARG A 66 -4.55 10.74 -0.83
C ARG A 66 -3.42 10.72 0.20
N PRO A 67 -2.38 9.90 0.01
CA PRO A 67 -1.22 9.93 0.88
C PRO A 67 -0.55 11.31 0.75
N VAL A 68 -0.25 11.94 1.88
CA VAL A 68 0.44 13.25 1.93
C VAL A 68 1.93 13.05 1.70
N PHE A 69 2.49 11.96 2.21
CA PHE A 69 3.89 11.58 2.07
C PHE A 69 4.05 10.53 0.97
N THR A 70 5.21 10.54 0.32
CA THR A 70 5.62 9.46 -0.57
C THR A 70 5.98 8.21 0.24
N SER A 71 5.89 7.01 -0.34
CA SER A 71 6.28 5.77 0.35
C SER A 71 7.69 5.85 0.93
N ASN A 72 8.59 6.54 0.25
CA ASN A 72 9.96 6.75 0.73
C ASN A 72 10.01 7.67 1.95
N GLN A 73 9.23 8.75 1.97
CA GLN A 73 9.15 9.66 3.12
C GLN A 73 8.55 8.96 4.35
N GLU A 74 7.51 8.15 4.17
CA GLU A 74 6.91 7.38 5.28
C GLU A 74 7.92 6.37 5.85
N ASN A 75 8.66 5.65 5.00
CA ASN A 75 9.68 4.70 5.46
C ASN A 75 10.82 5.38 6.21
N ILE A 76 11.26 6.55 5.74
CA ILE A 76 12.28 7.36 6.39
C ILE A 76 11.77 7.79 7.77
N GLU A 77 10.55 8.30 7.85
CA GLU A 77 9.95 8.75 9.11
C GLU A 77 9.76 7.60 10.11
N ILE A 78 9.31 6.43 9.66
CA ILE A 78 9.21 5.21 10.48
C ILE A 78 10.59 4.83 11.05
N MET A 79 11.64 4.82 10.20
CA MET A 79 13.01 4.52 10.63
C MET A 79 13.53 5.51 11.69
N PHE A 80 13.12 6.78 11.65
CA PHE A 80 13.46 7.77 12.66
C PHE A 80 12.64 7.59 13.95
N THR A 81 11.36 7.20 13.86
CA THR A 81 10.49 6.99 15.03
C THR A 81 10.78 5.71 15.81
N ASP A 82 11.24 4.63 15.14
CA ASP A 82 11.59 3.36 15.79
C ASP A 82 12.99 3.38 16.45
N LYS A 83 13.75 4.46 16.23
CA LYS A 83 15.15 4.61 16.69
C LYS A 83 15.30 5.48 17.93
N GLN A 84 14.37 5.44 18.88
CA GLN A 84 14.72 5.82 20.27
C GLN A 84 14.18 4.76 21.25
N PRO A 85 14.77 3.55 21.31
CA PRO A 85 14.54 2.69 22.45
C PRO A 85 15.39 3.21 23.61
N ILE A 86 14.92 4.28 24.26
CA ILE A 86 15.42 4.75 25.56
C ILE A 86 15.49 3.56 26.54
N HIS A 87 14.61 2.58 26.35
CA HIS A 87 14.47 1.37 27.14
C HIS A 87 15.53 0.27 26.85
N THR A 88 16.06 0.18 25.62
CA THR A 88 17.04 -0.89 25.26
C THR A 88 18.44 -0.51 25.73
N ALA A 89 18.82 0.77 25.64
CA ALA A 89 20.09 1.24 26.17
C ALA A 89 20.19 1.11 27.70
N PHE A 90 19.11 1.40 28.44
CA PHE A 90 19.07 1.29 29.91
C PHE A 90 19.15 -0.16 30.40
N LYS A 91 18.48 -1.10 29.70
CA LYS A 91 18.59 -2.53 30.00
C LYS A 91 20.01 -3.07 29.81
N ILE A 92 20.67 -2.72 28.71
CA ILE A 92 22.05 -3.16 28.45
C ILE A 92 23.01 -2.60 29.52
N ALA A 93 22.85 -1.32 29.90
CA ALA A 93 23.69 -0.68 30.92
C ALA A 93 23.52 -1.30 32.32
N ILE A 94 22.28 -1.60 32.73
CA ILE A 94 22.02 -2.26 34.02
C ILE A 94 22.62 -3.67 34.05
N THR A 95 22.45 -4.45 32.97
CA THR A 95 22.99 -5.81 32.90
C THR A 95 24.52 -5.81 32.98
N PHE A 96 25.19 -4.87 32.32
CA PHE A 96 26.65 -4.74 32.40
C PHE A 96 27.14 -4.35 33.80
N LEU A 97 26.45 -3.44 34.49
CA LEU A 97 26.78 -3.06 35.86
C LEU A 97 26.58 -4.22 36.84
N THR A 98 25.54 -5.03 36.67
CA THR A 98 25.32 -6.23 37.50
C THR A 98 26.37 -7.32 37.25
N LEU A 99 26.86 -7.50 36.01
CA LEU A 99 27.92 -8.48 35.72
C LEU A 99 29.27 -8.07 36.31
N LEU A 100 29.60 -6.77 36.27
CA LEU A 100 30.83 -6.24 36.87
C LEU A 100 30.82 -6.34 38.41
N CYS A 101 29.65 -6.28 39.05
CA CYS A 101 29.54 -6.41 40.50
C CYS A 101 29.57 -7.87 41.02
N HIS A 102 29.36 -8.89 40.18
CA HIS A 102 29.34 -10.30 40.62
C HIS A 102 30.58 -11.12 40.21
N GLY A 103 31.53 -10.53 39.47
CA GLY A 103 32.77 -11.18 39.03
C GLY A 103 33.90 -11.20 40.08
N GLY A 104 33.56 -11.35 41.36
CA GLY A 104 34.51 -11.32 42.47
C GLY A 104 34.36 -12.51 43.41
N GLN A 105 34.55 -13.73 42.92
CA GLN A 105 34.95 -14.86 43.78
C GLN A 105 35.97 -15.76 43.08
N SER A 106 37.11 -15.88 43.78
CA SER A 106 38.08 -16.98 43.84
C SER A 106 38.77 -17.43 42.54
N GLU A 107 40.09 -17.29 42.49
CA GLU A 107 41.01 -18.43 42.67
C GLU A 107 42.47 -17.95 42.85
N ILE A 108 43.03 -18.36 44.00
CA ILE A 108 44.45 -18.51 44.43
C ILE A 108 45.37 -17.29 44.38
#